data_AF-A0A7J4JFS9-F1
#
_entry.id   AF-A0A7J4JFS9-F1
#
_cell.length_a   1.000
_cell.length_b   1.000
_cell.length_c   1.000
_cell.angle_alpha   90.00
_cell.angle_beta   90.00
_cell.angle_gamma   90.00
#
_symmetry.space_group_name_H-M   'P 1'
#
loop_
_entity.id
_entity.type
_entity.pdbx_description
1 polymer ?
#
loop_
_entity_poly.entity_id
_entity_poly.type
_entity_poly.pdbx_seq_one_letter_code
_entity_poly.pdbx_strand_id
1 'polypeptide(L)'
;VMEKLVSLARHEIVCVHDADWVFDCSAEEFRKLVTLFADPKCGGLGDWYSTTYTPQRMRENKDLLFLGDAWNTLFLAEFRYRRFVEKRAGKDVVSPNPAYPFFVNFFRKSAIGAQQTLADDAERLYQLQANGFDVLTFEPESRPYFKVCWERIGWMDYFRQRKRGFLAKRQVNQLYGQYKASLAGFYGPLFGYGLSQLPRVHRFKAILGFFWWWVLAGLAMAAAAFSQADTKTGWKLRYRR
;
A
#
# COMPACT_ATOMS: atom_id res chain seq x y z
N VAL A 1 -17.78 4.72 8.18
CA VAL A 1 -17.70 5.94 7.33
C VAL A 1 -17.47 5.57 5.87
N MET A 2 -16.38 4.88 5.53
CA MET A 2 -16.09 4.47 4.15
C MET A 2 -17.20 3.66 3.49
N GLU A 3 -17.76 2.67 4.17
CA GLU A 3 -18.90 1.89 3.68
C GLU A 3 -20.10 2.77 3.30
N LYS A 4 -20.47 3.73 4.17
CA LYS A 4 -21.53 4.69 3.89
C LYS A 4 -21.21 5.53 2.64
N LEU A 5 -19.97 6.02 2.50
CA LEU A 5 -19.57 6.80 1.33
C LEU A 5 -19.62 5.96 0.04
N VAL A 6 -19.10 4.74 0.06
CA VAL A 6 -19.16 3.81 -1.08
C VAL A 6 -20.62 3.48 -1.42
N SER A 7 -21.49 3.29 -0.44
CA SER A 7 -22.92 3.02 -0.67
C SER A 7 -23.62 4.17 -1.41
N LEU A 8 -23.22 5.43 -1.16
CA LEU A 8 -23.75 6.63 -1.79
C LEU A 8 -23.20 6.87 -3.21
N ALA A 9 -22.09 6.23 -3.59
CA ALA A 9 -21.55 6.35 -4.94
C ALA A 9 -22.53 5.78 -5.96
N ARG A 10 -22.86 6.58 -6.98
CA ARG A 10 -23.82 6.21 -8.05
C ARG A 10 -23.23 5.29 -9.11
N HIS A 11 -21.90 5.30 -9.25
CA HIS A 11 -21.21 4.56 -10.30
C HIS A 11 -20.63 3.24 -9.77
N GLU A 12 -20.49 2.27 -10.68
CA GLU A 12 -20.00 0.93 -10.37
C GLU A 12 -18.51 0.91 -10.04
N ILE A 13 -17.71 1.74 -10.72
CA ILE A 13 -16.28 1.86 -10.45
C ILE A 13 -16.07 2.98 -9.44
N VAL A 14 -15.48 2.64 -8.31
CA VAL A 14 -15.19 3.57 -7.22
C VAL A 14 -13.68 3.70 -7.06
N CYS A 15 -13.22 4.93 -6.86
CA CYS A 15 -11.86 5.24 -6.46
C CYS A 15 -11.86 5.77 -5.02
N VAL A 16 -11.00 5.22 -4.17
CA VAL A 16 -10.74 5.70 -2.81
C VAL A 16 -9.25 5.94 -2.65
N HIS A 17 -8.88 7.12 -2.17
CA HIS A 17 -7.51 7.43 -1.75
C HIS A 17 -7.51 8.33 -0.51
N ASP A 18 -6.38 8.37 0.20
CA ASP A 18 -6.22 9.25 1.35
C ASP A 18 -6.14 10.72 0.91
N ALA A 19 -6.62 11.64 1.76
CA ALA A 19 -6.71 13.08 1.45
C ALA A 19 -5.34 13.77 1.36
N ASP A 20 -4.29 13.17 1.90
CA ASP A 20 -2.91 13.65 1.79
C ASP A 20 -2.21 13.14 0.51
N TRP A 21 -2.94 12.45 -0.37
CA TRP A 21 -2.49 12.00 -1.68
C TRP A 21 -3.17 12.81 -2.78
N VAL A 22 -2.37 13.27 -3.73
CA VAL A 22 -2.81 13.99 -4.93
C VAL A 22 -2.81 13.01 -6.08
N PHE A 23 -4.00 12.72 -6.61
CA PHE A 23 -4.13 11.94 -7.85
C PHE A 23 -3.88 12.86 -9.06
N ASP A 24 -2.83 12.56 -9.82
CA ASP A 24 -2.32 13.35 -10.93
C ASP A 24 -2.03 12.44 -12.14
N CYS A 25 -2.96 12.43 -13.09
CA CYS A 25 -2.80 11.76 -14.38
C CYS A 25 -3.51 12.55 -15.48
N SER A 26 -3.10 12.34 -16.73
CA SER A 26 -3.79 12.94 -17.87
C SER A 26 -5.18 12.32 -18.06
N ALA A 27 -6.10 13.05 -18.69
CA ALA A 27 -7.43 12.52 -19.01
C ALA A 27 -7.36 11.26 -19.91
N GLU A 28 -6.37 11.18 -20.78
CA GLU A 28 -6.14 10.01 -21.63
C GLU A 28 -5.71 8.79 -20.80
N GLU A 29 -4.74 8.95 -19.90
CA GLU A 29 -4.30 7.89 -19.01
C GLU A 29 -5.42 7.44 -18.07
N PHE A 30 -6.20 8.38 -17.53
CA PHE A 30 -7.37 8.06 -16.73
C PHE A 30 -8.38 7.20 -17.51
N ARG A 31 -8.67 7.54 -18.77
CA ARG A 31 -9.53 6.72 -19.64
C ARG A 31 -8.96 5.32 -19.83
N LYS A 32 -7.66 5.18 -20.11
CA LYS A 32 -7.00 3.87 -20.22
C LYS A 32 -7.19 3.03 -18.95
N LEU A 33 -7.08 3.63 -17.77
CA LEU A 33 -7.34 2.94 -16.50
C LEU A 33 -8.77 2.45 -16.37
N VAL A 34 -9.74 3.33 -16.63
CA VAL A 34 -11.17 2.99 -16.51
C VAL A 34 -11.55 1.89 -17.52
N THR A 35 -10.97 1.91 -18.74
CA THR A 35 -11.24 0.87 -19.76
C THR A 35 -10.77 -0.53 -19.36
N LEU A 36 -9.87 -0.67 -18.37
CA LEU A 36 -9.50 -1.99 -17.86
C LEU A 36 -10.69 -2.72 -17.24
N PHE A 37 -11.64 -1.97 -16.69
CA PHE A 37 -12.91 -2.49 -16.17
C PHE A 37 -13.95 -2.78 -17.27
N ALA A 38 -13.60 -2.67 -18.55
CA ALA A 38 -14.41 -3.28 -19.61
C ALA A 38 -14.33 -4.82 -19.53
N ASP A 39 -13.24 -5.36 -18.98
CA ASP A 39 -13.14 -6.78 -18.64
C ASP A 39 -13.97 -7.08 -17.37
N PRO A 40 -14.99 -7.94 -17.44
CA PRO A 40 -15.81 -8.27 -16.29
C PRO A 40 -15.01 -8.97 -15.17
N LYS A 41 -13.88 -9.62 -15.48
CA LYS A 41 -13.01 -10.22 -14.47
C LYS A 41 -12.18 -9.20 -13.71
N CYS A 42 -11.94 -8.00 -14.24
CA CYS A 42 -11.20 -6.97 -13.53
C CYS A 42 -12.07 -6.40 -12.39
N GLY A 43 -11.77 -6.79 -11.15
CA GLY A 43 -12.47 -6.32 -9.96
C GLY A 43 -11.82 -5.12 -9.28
N GLY A 44 -10.52 -4.92 -9.49
CA GLY A 44 -9.82 -3.76 -8.94
C GLY A 44 -8.42 -3.55 -9.50
N LEU A 45 -7.86 -2.38 -9.20
CA LEU A 45 -6.49 -1.99 -9.53
C LEU A 45 -5.72 -1.74 -8.22
N GLY A 46 -4.70 -2.57 -7.99
CA GLY A 46 -3.91 -2.61 -6.77
C GLY A 46 -2.54 -1.91 -6.88
N ASP A 47 -2.07 -1.46 -5.71
CA ASP A 47 -0.71 -1.03 -5.39
C ASP A 47 -0.14 0.14 -6.18
N TRP A 48 -0.91 1.23 -6.19
CA TRP A 48 -0.47 2.54 -6.66
C TRP A 48 0.48 3.28 -5.71
N TYR A 49 1.16 2.55 -4.81
CA TYR A 49 2.14 3.10 -3.88
C TYR A 49 3.39 3.66 -4.58
N SER A 50 3.58 3.34 -5.85
CA SER A 50 4.85 3.54 -6.57
C SER A 50 5.16 4.99 -6.97
N THR A 51 4.52 5.95 -6.33
CA THR A 51 4.45 7.32 -6.84
C THR A 51 4.46 8.40 -5.76
N THR A 52 4.23 7.95 -4.52
CA THR A 52 4.49 8.65 -3.26
C THR A 52 5.87 9.36 -3.31
N TYR A 53 6.84 8.79 -4.04
CA TYR A 53 8.22 9.25 -4.09
C TYR A 53 8.80 9.16 -5.50
N THR A 54 8.48 10.11 -6.37
CA THR A 54 9.18 10.20 -7.66
C THR A 54 10.70 10.31 -7.43
N PRO A 55 11.55 9.76 -8.30
CA PRO A 55 13.00 9.93 -8.21
C PRO A 55 13.43 11.39 -8.07
N GLN A 56 12.70 12.33 -8.68
CA GLN A 56 12.93 13.77 -8.51
C GLN A 56 12.73 14.22 -7.06
N ARG A 57 11.59 13.95 -6.44
CA ARG A 57 11.33 14.32 -5.04
C ARG A 57 12.31 13.66 -4.07
N MET A 58 12.72 12.42 -4.33
CA MET A 58 13.75 11.75 -3.54
C MET A 58 15.13 12.41 -3.70
N ARG A 59 15.43 12.96 -4.89
CA ARG A 59 16.61 13.78 -5.15
C ARG A 59 16.50 15.19 -4.57
N GLU A 60 15.34 15.78 -4.37
CA GLU A 60 15.25 17.15 -3.85
C GLU A 60 15.10 17.19 -2.34
N ASN A 61 14.46 16.17 -1.75
CA ASN A 61 14.16 16.11 -0.34
C ASN A 61 15.42 15.87 0.52
N LYS A 62 15.50 16.56 1.66
CA LYS A 62 16.61 16.49 2.63
C LYS A 62 16.20 15.84 3.95
N ASP A 63 14.95 15.49 4.18
CA ASP A 63 14.46 14.88 5.42
C ASP A 63 14.83 13.39 5.50
N LEU A 64 15.43 12.97 6.62
CA LEU A 64 15.94 11.59 6.76
C LEU A 64 14.80 10.57 6.76
N LEU A 65 13.73 10.89 7.47
CA LEU A 65 12.59 9.99 7.65
C LEU A 65 11.77 9.88 6.36
N PHE A 66 11.55 11.00 5.69
CA PHE A 66 10.99 11.01 4.33
C PHE A 66 11.79 10.13 3.38
N LEU A 67 13.10 10.34 3.28
CA LEU A 67 13.95 9.56 2.37
C LEU A 67 13.97 8.06 2.72
N GLY A 68 13.98 7.74 4.02
CA GLY A 68 13.89 6.37 4.50
C GLY A 68 12.58 5.70 4.14
N ASP A 69 11.45 6.39 4.35
CA ASP A 69 10.13 5.90 3.95
C ASP A 69 10.00 5.73 2.45
N ALA A 70 10.59 6.68 1.71
CA ALA A 70 10.54 6.70 0.27
C ALA A 70 11.15 5.47 -0.37
N TRP A 71 12.42 5.21 -0.04
CA TRP A 71 13.15 4.07 -0.58
C TRP A 71 12.57 2.74 -0.11
N ASN A 72 12.17 2.62 1.16
CA ASN A 72 11.57 1.38 1.65
C ASN A 72 10.22 1.09 1.01
N THR A 73 9.40 2.11 0.75
CA THR A 73 8.11 1.94 0.06
C THR A 73 8.32 1.52 -1.38
N LEU A 74 9.29 2.11 -2.09
CA LEU A 74 9.66 1.70 -3.44
C LEU A 74 10.14 0.24 -3.47
N PHE A 75 11.11 -0.12 -2.63
CA PHE A 75 11.62 -1.50 -2.56
C PHE A 75 10.54 -2.50 -2.16
N LEU A 76 9.62 -2.13 -1.27
CA LEU A 76 8.46 -2.95 -0.92
C LEU A 76 7.52 -3.17 -2.12
N ALA A 77 7.26 -2.14 -2.93
CA ALA A 77 6.45 -2.26 -4.14
C ALA A 77 7.12 -3.18 -5.17
N GLU A 78 8.42 -2.96 -5.44
CA GLU A 78 9.20 -3.81 -6.35
C GLU A 78 9.27 -5.27 -5.89
N PHE A 79 9.52 -5.49 -4.60
CA PHE A 79 9.58 -6.83 -4.03
C PHE A 79 8.24 -7.56 -4.12
N ARG A 80 7.13 -6.88 -3.78
CA ARG A 80 5.77 -7.45 -3.91
C ARG A 80 5.43 -7.74 -5.36
N TYR A 81 5.72 -6.81 -6.26
CA TYR A 81 5.49 -6.99 -7.69
C TYR A 81 6.21 -8.25 -8.20
N ARG A 82 7.50 -8.40 -7.92
CA ARG A 82 8.28 -9.58 -8.35
C ARG A 82 7.80 -10.90 -7.74
N ARG A 83 7.24 -10.87 -6.53
CA ARG A 83 6.93 -12.08 -5.76
C ARG A 83 5.47 -12.53 -5.89
N PHE A 84 4.55 -11.61 -6.14
CA PHE A 84 3.11 -11.83 -6.04
C PHE A 84 2.33 -11.29 -7.24
N VAL A 85 2.98 -11.11 -8.38
CA VAL A 85 2.33 -10.73 -9.62
C VAL A 85 2.66 -11.77 -10.68
N GLU A 86 1.63 -12.18 -11.39
CA GLU A 86 1.72 -13.13 -12.50
C GLU A 86 1.17 -12.51 -13.78
N LYS A 87 1.68 -12.95 -14.92
CA LYS A 87 1.14 -12.58 -16.23
C LYS A 87 -0.03 -13.49 -16.57
N ARG A 88 -1.23 -12.92 -16.72
CA ARG A 88 -2.43 -13.64 -17.17
C ARG A 88 -3.06 -12.89 -18.35
N ALA A 89 -3.17 -13.56 -19.50
CA ALA A 89 -3.68 -12.95 -20.74
C ALA A 89 -3.01 -11.59 -21.08
N GLY A 90 -1.69 -11.49 -20.90
CA GLY A 90 -0.92 -10.26 -21.14
C GLY A 90 -1.02 -9.18 -20.06
N LYS A 91 -1.85 -9.37 -19.03
CA LYS A 91 -2.03 -8.42 -17.92
C LYS A 91 -1.22 -8.84 -16.69
N ASP A 92 -0.78 -7.86 -15.91
CA ASP A 92 -0.17 -8.07 -14.59
C ASP A 92 -1.26 -8.22 -13.54
N VAL A 93 -1.40 -9.43 -13.00
CA VAL A 93 -2.45 -9.80 -12.04
C VAL A 93 -1.81 -10.15 -10.70
N VAL A 94 -2.36 -9.61 -9.61
CA VAL A 94 -1.93 -9.96 -8.26
C VAL A 94 -2.30 -11.41 -7.99
N SER A 95 -1.29 -12.23 -7.66
CA SER A 95 -1.46 -13.64 -7.32
C SER A 95 -2.44 -13.81 -6.15
N PRO A 96 -3.21 -14.91 -6.09
CA PRO A 96 -4.14 -15.16 -5.00
C PRO A 96 -3.44 -15.17 -3.62
N ASN A 97 -4.10 -14.57 -2.62
CA ASN A 97 -3.70 -14.64 -1.22
C ASN A 97 -2.24 -14.21 -0.95
N PRO A 98 -1.79 -13.03 -1.41
CA PRO A 98 -0.42 -12.63 -1.20
C PRO A 98 -0.13 -12.49 0.30
N ALA A 99 1.03 -12.97 0.73
CA ALA A 99 1.44 -12.95 2.13
C ALA A 99 1.51 -11.51 2.70
N TYR A 100 1.67 -10.52 1.82
CA TYR A 100 1.51 -9.11 2.12
C TYR A 100 0.59 -8.46 1.05
N PRO A 101 -0.54 -7.85 1.44
CA PRO A 101 -1.54 -7.37 0.50
C PRO A 101 -1.06 -6.19 -0.34
N PHE A 102 -1.61 -6.15 -1.54
CA PHE A 102 -1.67 -4.98 -2.41
C PHE A 102 -2.82 -4.09 -1.93
N PHE A 103 -2.66 -2.78 -2.08
CA PHE A 103 -3.66 -1.83 -1.63
C PHE A 103 -4.56 -1.44 -2.81
N VAL A 104 -5.86 -1.68 -2.72
CA VAL A 104 -6.78 -1.50 -3.84
C VAL A 104 -7.52 -0.17 -3.74
N ASN A 105 -7.16 0.77 -4.63
CA ASN A 105 -7.76 2.11 -4.68
C ASN A 105 -8.94 2.20 -5.64
N PHE A 106 -8.85 1.56 -6.82
CA PHE A 106 -9.93 1.48 -7.79
C PHE A 106 -10.56 0.10 -7.73
N PHE A 107 -11.88 0.00 -7.65
CA PHE A 107 -12.57 -1.28 -7.56
C PHE A 107 -14.02 -1.22 -8.05
N ARG A 108 -14.55 -2.39 -8.40
CA ARG A 108 -15.98 -2.62 -8.61
C ARG A 108 -16.71 -2.63 -7.28
N LYS A 109 -17.65 -1.70 -7.10
CA LYS A 109 -18.47 -1.58 -5.90
C LYS A 109 -19.25 -2.87 -5.62
N SER A 110 -19.82 -3.48 -6.65
CA SER A 110 -20.60 -4.72 -6.52
C SER A 110 -19.79 -5.93 -6.05
N ALA A 111 -18.47 -5.88 -6.21
CA ALA A 111 -17.56 -6.99 -5.92
C ALA A 111 -17.01 -6.99 -4.49
N ILE A 112 -17.36 -6.00 -3.66
CA ILE A 112 -16.88 -5.86 -2.28
C ILE A 112 -18.03 -5.80 -1.27
N GLY A 113 -17.79 -6.37 -0.09
CA GLY A 113 -18.71 -6.34 1.04
C GLY A 113 -18.38 -5.23 2.06
N ALA A 114 -19.04 -5.31 3.21
CA ALA A 114 -18.78 -4.42 4.34
C ALA A 114 -17.32 -4.56 4.81
N GLN A 115 -16.71 -3.42 5.18
CA GLN A 115 -15.32 -3.34 5.61
C GLN A 115 -15.26 -3.43 7.14
N GLN A 116 -14.46 -4.35 7.67
CA GLN A 116 -14.44 -4.68 9.10
C GLN A 116 -13.13 -4.29 9.78
N THR A 117 -12.08 -4.03 9.02
CA THR A 117 -10.73 -3.77 9.56
C THR A 117 -10.29 -2.32 9.41
N LEU A 118 -9.16 -1.99 10.03
CA LEU A 118 -8.47 -0.71 9.85
C LEU A 118 -7.73 -0.59 8.51
N ALA A 119 -7.60 -1.68 7.73
CA ALA A 119 -6.92 -1.76 6.44
C ALA A 119 -7.95 -2.16 5.36
N ASP A 120 -8.87 -1.25 5.10
CA ASP A 120 -9.97 -1.41 4.14
C ASP A 120 -9.47 -1.63 2.70
N ASP A 121 -8.36 -1.02 2.33
CA ASP A 121 -7.68 -1.23 1.05
C ASP A 121 -7.10 -2.64 0.86
N ALA A 122 -6.54 -3.22 1.91
CA ALA A 122 -6.04 -4.61 1.93
C ALA A 122 -7.19 -5.62 2.02
N GLU A 123 -8.24 -5.31 2.78
CA GLU A 123 -9.44 -6.13 2.89
C GLU A 123 -10.17 -6.26 1.54
N ARG A 124 -10.27 -5.15 0.78
CA ARG A 124 -10.80 -5.17 -0.59
C ARG A 124 -10.07 -6.15 -1.50
N LEU A 125 -8.74 -6.24 -1.43
CA LEU A 125 -7.98 -7.21 -2.24
C LEU A 125 -8.49 -8.64 -2.02
N TYR A 126 -8.60 -9.04 -0.75
CA TYR A 126 -8.99 -10.39 -0.40
C TYR A 126 -10.46 -10.67 -0.72
N GLN A 127 -11.35 -9.69 -0.54
CA GLN A 127 -12.76 -9.82 -0.95
C GLN A 127 -12.90 -9.98 -2.47
N LEU A 128 -12.18 -9.18 -3.27
CA LEU A 128 -12.19 -9.27 -4.73
C LEU A 128 -11.70 -10.65 -5.20
N GLN A 129 -10.57 -11.12 -4.66
CA GLN A 129 -10.01 -12.42 -4.99
C GLN A 129 -10.93 -13.58 -4.56
N ALA A 130 -11.55 -13.49 -3.37
CA ALA A 130 -12.51 -14.50 -2.90
C ALA A 130 -13.76 -14.57 -3.78
N ASN A 131 -14.17 -13.44 -4.36
CA ASN A 131 -15.29 -13.35 -5.29
C ASN A 131 -14.90 -13.70 -6.74
N GLY A 132 -13.68 -14.20 -6.98
CA GLY A 132 -13.22 -14.66 -8.28
C GLY A 132 -12.81 -13.55 -9.25
N PHE A 133 -12.62 -12.32 -8.75
CA PHE A 133 -12.13 -11.21 -9.58
C PHE A 133 -10.61 -11.13 -9.60
N ASP A 134 -10.10 -10.71 -10.76
CA ASP A 134 -8.71 -10.32 -10.94
C ASP A 134 -8.47 -8.92 -10.37
N VAL A 135 -7.37 -8.77 -9.64
CA VAL A 135 -6.84 -7.47 -9.24
C VAL A 135 -5.61 -7.20 -10.09
N LEU A 136 -5.70 -6.20 -10.96
CA LEU A 136 -4.60 -5.82 -11.84
C LEU A 136 -3.64 -4.90 -11.09
N THR A 137 -2.38 -4.93 -11.46
CA THR A 137 -1.35 -4.01 -10.96
C THR A 137 -0.43 -3.60 -12.09
N PHE A 138 0.54 -2.75 -11.82
CA PHE A 138 1.52 -2.27 -12.78
C PHE A 138 2.90 -2.31 -12.16
N GLU A 139 3.91 -2.35 -13.04
CA GLU A 139 5.29 -2.23 -12.60
C GLU A 139 5.46 -0.93 -11.78
N PRO A 140 6.17 -0.97 -10.64
CA PRO A 140 6.46 0.23 -9.88
C PRO A 140 7.10 1.33 -10.76
N GLU A 141 6.80 2.59 -10.45
CA GLU A 141 7.29 3.78 -11.16
C GLU A 141 6.70 3.99 -12.57
N SER A 142 6.12 2.96 -13.19
CA SER A 142 5.55 3.07 -14.55
C SER A 142 4.33 4.00 -14.64
N ARG A 143 3.60 4.19 -13.54
CA ARG A 143 2.34 4.96 -13.51
C ARG A 143 2.22 5.82 -12.25
N PRO A 144 2.95 6.97 -12.19
CA PRO A 144 3.15 7.70 -10.96
C PRO A 144 1.98 8.60 -10.49
N TYR A 145 0.76 8.07 -10.40
CA TYR A 145 -0.46 8.89 -10.26
C TYR A 145 -0.78 9.43 -8.86
N PHE A 146 -0.39 8.80 -7.76
CA PHE A 146 -0.70 9.25 -6.39
C PHE A 146 0.49 9.85 -5.62
N LYS A 147 0.62 11.17 -5.64
CA LYS A 147 1.74 11.90 -5.00
C LYS A 147 1.37 12.34 -3.59
N VAL A 148 2.20 12.11 -2.58
CA VAL A 148 1.94 12.67 -1.25
C VAL A 148 2.14 14.19 -1.23
N CYS A 149 1.29 14.92 -0.53
CA CYS A 149 1.42 16.38 -0.44
C CYS A 149 2.39 16.86 0.65
N TRP A 150 2.96 15.95 1.44
CA TRP A 150 3.90 16.28 2.51
C TRP A 150 5.36 16.06 2.10
N GLU A 151 6.28 16.78 2.77
CA GLU A 151 7.72 16.76 2.49
C GLU A 151 8.57 16.38 3.69
N ARG A 152 7.96 16.22 4.87
CA ARG A 152 8.63 15.85 6.11
C ARG A 152 7.81 14.82 6.84
N ILE A 153 8.48 13.93 7.54
CA ILE A 153 7.81 12.97 8.42
C ILE A 153 8.31 13.19 9.85
N GLY A 154 7.40 13.48 10.78
CA GLY A 154 7.70 13.42 12.22
C GLY A 154 7.91 11.98 12.68
N TRP A 155 8.97 11.72 13.43
CA TRP A 155 9.30 10.37 13.92
C TRP A 155 8.16 9.72 14.72
N MET A 156 7.46 10.52 15.53
CA MET A 156 6.36 10.03 16.36
C MET A 156 5.13 9.69 15.52
N ASP A 157 4.81 10.50 14.51
CA ASP A 157 3.70 10.23 13.60
C ASP A 157 3.98 9.01 12.73
N TYR A 158 5.22 8.87 12.27
CA TYR A 158 5.68 7.67 11.58
C TYR A 158 5.49 6.42 12.44
N PHE A 159 5.94 6.46 13.69
CA PHE A 159 5.78 5.34 14.63
C PHE A 159 4.30 4.98 14.84
N ARG A 160 3.44 5.99 15.07
CA ARG A 160 1.98 5.78 15.22
C ARG A 160 1.37 5.15 13.96
N GLN A 161 1.74 5.65 12.78
CA GLN A 161 1.23 5.14 11.50
C GLN A 161 1.65 3.69 11.27
N ARG A 162 2.92 3.35 11.52
CA ARG A 162 3.42 1.96 11.40
C ARG A 162 2.74 1.05 12.41
N LYS A 163 2.58 1.47 13.66
CA LYS A 163 1.86 0.72 14.70
C LYS A 163 0.41 0.44 14.26
N ARG A 164 -0.30 1.47 13.78
CA ARG A 164 -1.66 1.32 13.23
C ARG A 164 -1.69 0.35 12.06
N GLY A 165 -0.74 0.45 11.13
CA GLY A 165 -0.63 -0.47 9.99
C GLY A 165 -0.44 -1.92 10.41
N PHE A 166 0.40 -2.21 11.42
CA PHE A 166 0.57 -3.56 11.96
C PHE A 166 -0.70 -4.07 12.65
N LEU A 167 -1.39 -3.22 13.42
CA LEU A 167 -2.68 -3.57 14.03
C LEU A 167 -3.73 -3.91 12.96
N ALA A 168 -3.80 -3.10 11.90
CA ALA A 168 -4.73 -3.31 10.81
C ALA A 168 -4.47 -4.64 10.09
N LYS A 169 -3.21 -4.96 9.80
CA LYS A 169 -2.81 -6.24 9.19
C LYS A 169 -3.12 -7.44 10.08
N ARG A 170 -2.98 -7.29 11.41
CA ARG A 170 -3.38 -8.34 12.36
C ARG A 170 -4.89 -8.60 12.30
N GLN A 171 -5.70 -7.56 12.23
CA GLN A 171 -7.16 -7.69 12.08
C GLN A 171 -7.52 -8.38 10.75
N VAL A 172 -6.88 -7.99 9.65
CA VAL A 172 -7.05 -8.65 8.35
C VAL A 172 -6.64 -10.12 8.43
N ASN A 173 -5.52 -10.45 9.10
CA ASN A 173 -5.12 -11.85 9.27
C ASN A 173 -6.13 -12.66 10.09
N GLN A 174 -6.73 -12.06 11.13
CA GLN A 174 -7.73 -12.73 11.96
C GLN A 174 -9.00 -13.05 11.19
N LEU A 175 -9.41 -12.19 10.25
CA LEU A 175 -10.62 -12.39 9.44
C LEU A 175 -10.38 -13.30 8.23
N TYR A 176 -9.26 -13.13 7.53
CA TYR A 176 -9.02 -13.78 6.24
C TYR A 176 -7.99 -14.91 6.29
N GLY A 177 -7.13 -14.96 7.32
CA GLY A 177 -6.07 -15.98 7.45
C GLY A 177 -4.97 -15.95 6.38
N GLN A 178 -4.97 -14.91 5.53
CA GLN A 178 -4.14 -14.82 4.32
C GLN A 178 -2.89 -13.95 4.51
N TYR A 179 -2.84 -13.13 5.56
CA TYR A 179 -1.69 -12.28 5.85
C TYR A 179 -0.60 -13.05 6.60
N LYS A 180 0.38 -13.57 5.86
CA LYS A 180 1.44 -14.45 6.39
C LYS A 180 2.83 -13.81 6.37
N ALA A 181 2.90 -12.49 6.54
CA ALA A 181 4.18 -11.78 6.59
C ALA A 181 4.94 -12.06 7.89
N SER A 182 5.75 -13.12 7.90
CA SER A 182 6.64 -13.45 9.02
C SER A 182 8.04 -12.85 8.81
N LEU A 183 8.85 -12.85 9.86
CA LEU A 183 10.24 -12.40 9.78
C LEU A 183 11.03 -13.24 8.76
N ALA A 184 10.93 -14.58 8.83
CA ALA A 184 11.62 -15.47 7.91
C ALA A 184 11.01 -15.48 6.50
N GLY A 185 9.69 -15.39 6.37
CA GLY A 185 8.98 -15.60 5.11
C GLY A 185 8.76 -14.35 4.25
N PHE A 186 8.83 -13.15 4.85
CA PHE A 186 8.57 -11.90 4.14
C PHE A 186 9.53 -10.78 4.52
N TYR A 187 9.62 -10.42 5.80
CA TYR A 187 10.36 -9.22 6.21
C TYR A 187 11.88 -9.36 6.05
N GLY A 188 12.46 -10.52 6.38
CA GLY A 188 13.87 -10.82 6.15
C GLY A 188 14.24 -10.81 4.66
N PRO A 189 13.51 -11.54 3.79
CA PRO A 189 13.69 -11.45 2.35
C PRO A 189 13.54 -10.02 1.79
N LEU A 190 12.56 -9.25 2.27
CA LEU A 190 12.38 -7.84 1.88
C LEU A 190 13.57 -6.98 2.33
N PHE A 191 14.08 -7.17 3.54
CA PHE A 191 15.27 -6.46 4.03
C PHE A 191 16.50 -6.80 3.18
N GLY A 192 16.73 -8.09 2.90
CA GLY A 192 17.82 -8.54 2.03
C GLY A 192 17.70 -7.99 0.60
N TYR A 193 16.47 -7.94 0.06
CA TYR A 193 16.20 -7.26 -1.19
C TYR A 193 16.59 -5.78 -1.12
N GLY A 194 16.13 -5.06 -0.09
CA GLY A 194 16.50 -3.66 0.15
C GLY A 194 18.01 -3.44 0.21
N LEU A 195 18.76 -4.31 0.90
CA LEU A 195 20.22 -4.29 0.93
C LEU A 195 20.83 -4.44 -0.47
N SER A 196 20.32 -5.37 -1.28
CA SER A 196 20.79 -5.55 -2.67
C SER A 196 20.52 -4.32 -3.57
N GLN A 197 19.51 -3.51 -3.22
CA GLN A 197 19.12 -2.31 -3.95
C GLN A 197 19.78 -1.04 -3.43
N LEU A 198 20.49 -1.07 -2.29
CA LEU A 198 21.18 0.10 -1.73
C LEU A 198 22.15 0.81 -2.69
N PRO A 199 22.82 0.15 -3.66
CA PRO A 199 23.63 0.87 -4.65
C PRO A 199 22.85 1.89 -5.50
N ARG A 200 21.51 1.75 -5.63
CA ARG A 200 20.64 2.74 -6.28
C ARG A 200 20.41 3.99 -5.43
N VAL A 201 20.78 3.95 -4.15
CA VAL A 201 20.57 5.02 -3.17
C VAL A 201 21.81 5.90 -3.10
N HIS A 202 21.85 6.96 -3.92
CA HIS A 202 23.04 7.80 -4.07
C HIS A 202 23.36 8.74 -2.88
N ARG A 203 22.56 8.74 -1.80
CA ARG A 203 22.72 9.65 -0.66
C ARG A 203 22.92 8.90 0.63
N PHE A 204 24.01 9.19 1.34
CA PHE A 204 24.28 8.65 2.67
C PHE A 204 23.10 8.86 3.63
N LYS A 205 22.46 10.05 3.62
CA LYS A 205 21.28 10.33 4.47
C LYS A 205 20.08 9.42 4.14
N ALA A 206 19.90 9.04 2.87
CA ALA A 206 18.85 8.13 2.46
C ALA A 206 19.18 6.67 2.85
N ILE A 207 20.45 6.28 2.81
CA ILE A 207 20.92 4.99 3.34
C ILE A 207 20.67 4.92 4.85
N LEU A 208 21.03 5.96 5.61
CA LEU A 208 20.70 6.04 7.03
C LEU A 208 19.19 5.98 7.27
N GLY A 209 18.42 6.73 6.47
CA GLY A 209 16.96 6.69 6.50
C GLY A 209 16.41 5.27 6.27
N PHE A 210 17.00 4.51 5.34
CA PHE A 210 16.62 3.13 5.07
C PHE A 210 16.76 2.26 6.33
N PHE A 211 17.90 2.30 7.01
CA PHE A 211 18.10 1.52 8.24
C PHE A 211 17.19 2.00 9.38
N TRP A 212 17.03 3.31 9.53
CA TRP A 212 16.20 3.89 10.56
C TRP A 212 14.72 3.51 10.40
N TRP A 213 14.25 3.38 9.16
CA TRP A 213 12.92 2.87 8.84
C TRP A 213 12.68 1.48 9.43
N TRP A 214 13.66 0.57 9.31
CA TRP A 214 13.58 -0.80 9.83
C TRP A 214 13.58 -0.83 11.35
N VAL A 215 14.39 0.00 12.00
CA VAL A 215 14.37 0.16 13.46
C VAL A 215 12.99 0.60 13.94
N LEU A 216 12.45 1.68 13.35
CA LEU A 216 11.13 2.20 13.73
C LEU A 216 9.99 1.22 13.41
N ALA A 217 10.08 0.50 12.29
CA ALA A 217 9.11 -0.54 11.93
C ALA A 217 9.16 -1.71 12.93
N GLY A 218 10.34 -2.15 13.35
CA GLY A 218 10.51 -3.18 14.38
C GLY A 218 9.92 -2.76 15.73
N LEU A 219 10.23 -1.54 16.19
CA LEU A 219 9.65 -0.99 17.42
C LEU A 219 8.12 -0.89 17.32
N ALA A 220 7.59 -0.43 16.19
CA ALA A 220 6.15 -0.30 15.97
C ALA A 220 5.44 -1.67 15.90
N MET A 221 6.08 -2.68 15.30
CA MET A 221 5.57 -4.06 15.26
C MET A 221 5.48 -4.65 16.67
N ALA A 222 6.56 -4.52 17.46
CA ALA A 222 6.58 -4.94 18.85
C ALA A 222 5.49 -4.23 19.67
N ALA A 223 5.37 -2.90 19.56
CA ALA A 223 4.34 -2.14 20.25
C ALA A 223 2.91 -2.51 19.82
N ALA A 224 2.71 -2.87 18.55
CA ALA A 224 1.42 -3.35 18.05
C ALA A 224 1.05 -4.73 18.59
N ALA A 225 2.03 -5.63 18.80
CA ALA A 225 1.79 -6.95 19.36
C ALA A 225 1.11 -6.89 20.73
N PHE A 226 1.51 -5.93 21.58
CA PHE A 226 0.96 -5.72 22.93
C PHE A 226 -0.27 -4.80 22.98
N SER A 227 -0.75 -4.30 21.83
CA SER A 227 -1.89 -3.38 21.79
C SER A 227 -3.14 -4.06 21.23
N GLN A 228 -4.30 -3.76 21.80
CA GLN A 228 -5.60 -3.97 21.15
C GLN A 228 -6.17 -2.59 20.80
N ALA A 229 -6.69 -2.44 19.59
CA ALA A 229 -7.39 -1.23 19.17
C ALA A 229 -8.61 -1.64 18.36
N ASP A 230 -9.78 -1.17 18.79
CA ASP A 230 -10.98 -1.20 17.94
C ASP A 230 -10.81 -0.19 16.79
N THR A 231 -11.71 -0.27 15.80
CA THR A 231 -11.69 0.62 14.63
C THR A 231 -11.74 2.10 15.06
N LYS A 232 -12.59 2.46 16.03
CA LYS A 232 -12.74 3.85 16.52
C LYS A 232 -11.45 4.41 17.15
N THR A 233 -10.74 3.64 17.96
CA THR A 233 -9.50 4.04 18.61
C THR A 233 -8.33 4.03 17.62
N GLY A 234 -8.36 3.10 16.66
CA GLY A 234 -7.40 3.05 15.56
C GLY A 234 -7.44 4.28 14.64
N TRP A 235 -8.62 4.89 14.42
CA TRP A 235 -8.73 6.16 13.69
C TRP A 235 -8.00 7.32 14.38
N LYS A 236 -7.93 7.33 15.72
CA LYS A 236 -7.22 8.36 16.50
C LYS A 236 -5.69 8.26 16.39
N LEU A 237 -5.16 7.17 15.83
CA LEU A 237 -3.73 6.94 15.58
C LEU A 237 -3.25 7.42 14.20
N ARG A 238 -4.13 8.02 13.37
CA ARG A 238 -3.74 8.70 12.12
C ARG A 238 -2.92 9.96 12.41
N TYR A 239 -2.15 10.39 11.41
CA TYR A 239 -1.37 11.64 11.44
C TYR A 239 -2.25 12.79 11.94
N ARG A 240 -1.82 13.45 13.02
CA ARG A 240 -2.37 14.74 13.42
C ARG A 240 -1.39 15.77 12.89
N ARG A 241 -1.76 16.44 11.81
CA ARG A 241 -1.04 17.65 11.38
C ARG A 241 -1.33 18.78 12.35
#